data_AF-A0AAD6RPS9-F1
#
_entry.id   AF-A0AAD6RPS9-F1
#
_cell.length_a   1.000
_cell.length_b   1.000
_cell.length_c   1.000
_cell.angle_alpha   90.00
_cell.angle_beta   90.00
_cell.angle_gamma   90.00
#
_symmetry.space_group_name_H-M   'P 1'
#
loop_
_entity.id
_entity.type
_entity.pdbx_description
1 polymer ?
#
loop_
_entity_poly.entity_id
_entity_poly.type
_entity_poly.pdbx_seq_one_letter_code
_entity_poly.pdbx_strand_id
1 'polypeptide(L)'
;MLTETAGDVAIAAAICSSFLEFPIPNNIAFIGEIGLGGELRAVPRMEKRVHTVAKLGYKMCVIPKSAEKSLANLGFQGMKIVGCKNLKEVINTVFKA
;
A
#
# COMPACT_ATOMS: atom_id res chain seq x y z
N MET A 1 -6.16 6.94 -20.84
CA MET A 1 -6.38 5.83 -19.89
C MET A 1 -5.27 5.89 -18.85
N LEU A 2 -5.58 5.77 -17.56
CA LEU A 2 -4.56 5.46 -16.55
C LEU A 2 -4.10 4.03 -16.83
N THR A 3 -2.92 3.88 -17.42
CA THR A 3 -2.27 2.57 -17.66
C THR A 3 -1.45 2.12 -16.44
N GLU A 4 -1.48 2.89 -15.36
CA GLU A 4 -0.72 2.64 -14.13
C GLU A 4 -1.61 1.88 -13.12
N THR A 5 -1.25 0.64 -12.82
CA THR A 5 -1.97 -0.23 -11.88
C THR A 5 -1.47 -0.11 -10.44
N ALA A 6 -0.36 0.61 -10.20
CA ALA A 6 0.18 0.81 -8.85
C ALA A 6 -0.77 1.54 -7.89
N GLY A 7 -1.81 2.21 -8.40
CA GLY A 7 -2.78 2.98 -7.64
C GLY A 7 -4.01 2.19 -7.19
N ASP A 8 -4.21 0.96 -7.64
CA ASP A 8 -5.46 0.22 -7.38
C ASP A 8 -5.73 0.04 -5.89
N VAL A 9 -4.68 -0.30 -5.12
CA VAL A 9 -4.79 -0.41 -3.65
C VAL A 9 -5.17 0.92 -3.00
N ALA A 10 -4.66 2.04 -3.51
CA ALA A 10 -5.02 3.38 -3.00
C ALA A 10 -6.49 3.71 -3.28
N ILE A 11 -6.97 3.37 -4.47
CA ILE A 11 -8.38 3.57 -4.87
C ILE A 11 -9.30 2.71 -4.00
N ALA A 12 -8.98 1.43 -3.83
CA ALA A 12 -9.76 0.54 -2.96
C ALA A 12 -9.77 1.03 -1.51
N ALA A 13 -8.64 1.50 -0.98
CA ALA A 13 -8.56 2.09 0.35
C ALA A 13 -9.45 3.34 0.46
N ALA A 14 -9.47 4.23 -0.53
CA ALA A 14 -10.34 5.40 -0.54
C ALA A 14 -11.83 5.02 -0.55
N ILE A 15 -12.22 4.01 -1.35
CA ILE A 15 -13.60 3.49 -1.37
C ILE A 15 -13.97 2.90 0.00
N CYS A 16 -13.09 2.07 0.59
CA CYS A 16 -13.31 1.51 1.92
C CYS A 16 -13.42 2.60 2.99
N SER A 17 -12.57 3.64 2.94
CA SER A 17 -12.63 4.79 3.85
C SER A 17 -13.97 5.50 3.80
N SER A 18 -14.47 5.76 2.60
CA SER A 18 -15.79 6.36 2.40
C SER A 18 -16.93 5.46 2.89
N PHE A 19 -16.85 4.16 2.62
CA PHE A 19 -17.89 3.21 3.01
C PHE A 19 -17.91 2.95 4.52
N LEU A 20 -16.75 2.92 5.17
CA LEU A 20 -16.61 2.67 6.60
C LEU A 20 -16.68 3.94 7.46
N GLU A 21 -16.85 5.12 6.83
CA GLU A 21 -16.78 6.43 7.48
C GLU A 21 -15.53 6.62 8.36
N PHE A 22 -14.42 6.01 7.95
CA PHE A 22 -13.17 6.01 8.70
C PHE A 22 -12.09 6.76 7.92
N PRO A 23 -11.60 7.91 8.42
CA PRO A 23 -10.59 8.69 7.72
C PRO A 23 -9.23 8.00 7.76
N ILE A 24 -8.61 7.81 6.59
CA ILE A 24 -7.23 7.31 6.51
C ILE A 24 -6.26 8.44 6.91
N PRO A 25 -5.31 8.20 7.83
CA PRO A 25 -4.27 9.18 8.13
C PRO A 25 -3.45 9.59 6.90
N ASN A 26 -3.17 10.89 6.75
CA ASN A 26 -2.47 11.47 5.59
C ASN A 26 -1.02 10.98 5.39
N ASN A 27 -0.47 10.24 6.35
CA ASN A 27 0.90 9.73 6.35
C ASN A 27 0.99 8.24 5.96
N ILE A 28 -0.08 7.67 5.40
CA ILE A 28 -0.13 6.31 4.88
C ILE A 28 -0.17 6.33 3.35
N ALA A 29 0.74 5.58 2.72
CA ALA A 29 0.77 5.37 1.29
C ALA A 29 0.38 3.93 0.93
N PHE A 30 -0.16 3.76 -0.28
CA PHE A 30 -0.57 2.47 -0.83
C PHE A 30 0.08 2.30 -2.21
N ILE A 31 0.72 1.17 -2.44
CA ILE A 31 1.30 0.82 -3.74
C ILE A 31 0.91 -0.61 -4.05
N GLY A 32 0.33 -0.85 -5.21
CA GLY A 32 0.05 -2.20 -5.69
C GLY A 32 -1.16 -2.25 -6.61
N GLU A 33 -1.21 -3.33 -7.37
CA GLU A 33 -2.35 -3.70 -8.21
C GLU A 33 -3.26 -4.66 -7.45
N ILE A 34 -4.55 -4.66 -7.79
CA ILE A 34 -5.52 -5.62 -7.26
C ILE A 34 -6.00 -6.54 -8.38
N GLY A 35 -5.83 -7.84 -8.19
CA GLY A 35 -6.44 -8.84 -9.05
C GLY A 35 -7.93 -9.03 -8.76
N LEU A 36 -8.64 -9.68 -9.68
CA LEU A 36 -10.10 -9.87 -9.58
C LEU A 36 -10.53 -10.63 -8.31
N GLY A 37 -9.67 -11.50 -7.78
CA GLY A 37 -9.90 -12.23 -6.53
C GLY A 37 -9.61 -11.41 -5.27
N GLY A 38 -9.23 -10.14 -5.41
CA GLY A 38 -8.84 -9.26 -4.33
C GLY A 38 -7.40 -9.48 -3.84
N GLU A 39 -6.59 -10.25 -4.56
CA GLU A 39 -5.18 -10.44 -4.28
C GLU A 39 -4.36 -9.19 -4.63
N LEU A 40 -3.37 -8.88 -3.79
CA LEU A 40 -2.43 -7.79 -4.07
C LEU A 40 -1.26 -8.29 -4.90
N ARG A 41 -0.95 -7.56 -5.98
CA ARG A 41 0.11 -7.91 -6.93
C ARG A 41 1.17 -6.81 -6.98
N ALA A 42 2.43 -7.25 -7.03
CA ALA A 42 3.57 -6.35 -7.16
C ALA A 42 3.57 -5.66 -8.52
N VAL A 43 3.94 -4.38 -8.52
CA VAL A 43 4.04 -3.56 -9.72
C VAL A 43 5.51 -3.27 -10.08
N PRO A 44 5.81 -2.86 -11.31
CA PRO A 44 7.18 -2.52 -11.68
C PRO A 44 7.80 -1.44 -10.79
N ARG A 45 9.10 -1.59 -10.51
CA ARG A 45 9.93 -0.61 -9.79
C ARG A 45 9.46 -0.31 -8.34
N MET A 46 8.97 -1.33 -7.63
CA MET A 46 8.55 -1.22 -6.21
C MET A 46 9.54 -0.45 -5.34
N GLU A 47 10.83 -0.80 -5.40
CA GLU A 47 11.88 -0.12 -4.62
C GLU A 47 11.89 1.39 -4.84
N LYS A 48 11.96 1.84 -6.10
CA LYS A 48 12.00 3.27 -6.42
C LYS A 48 10.75 4.01 -5.93
N ARG A 49 9.58 3.38 -6.01
CA ARG A 49 8.31 3.96 -5.55
C ARG A 49 8.29 4.10 -4.03
N VAL A 50 8.65 3.03 -3.31
CA VAL A 50 8.71 3.03 -1.84
C VAL A 50 9.78 3.99 -1.32
N HIS A 51 10.92 4.11 -1.99
CA HIS A 51 11.94 5.11 -1.67
C HIS A 51 11.44 6.55 -1.84
N THR A 52 10.60 6.79 -2.84
CA THR A 52 9.98 8.11 -3.05
C THR A 52 9.00 8.43 -1.93
N VAL A 53 8.15 7.46 -1.56
CA VAL A 53 7.22 7.58 -0.43
C VAL A 53 7.97 7.89 0.88
N ALA A 54 9.07 7.18 1.14
CA ALA A 54 9.92 7.43 2.31
C ALA A 54 10.51 8.85 2.30
N LYS A 55 11.04 9.31 1.15
CA LYS A 55 11.58 10.67 0.99
C LYS A 55 10.54 11.76 1.20
N LEU A 56 9.28 11.49 0.87
CA LEU A 56 8.15 12.40 1.12
C LEU A 56 7.70 12.43 2.59
N GLY A 57 8.30 11.61 3.46
CA GLY A 57 8.05 11.65 4.91
C GLY A 57 6.83 10.84 5.38
N TYR A 58 6.29 9.97 4.53
CA TYR A 58 5.24 9.04 4.93
C TYR A 58 5.72 8.11 6.05
N LYS A 59 4.81 7.75 6.95
CA LYS A 59 5.10 6.92 8.14
C LYS A 59 4.75 5.46 7.93
N MET A 60 3.86 5.17 6.98
CA MET A 60 3.49 3.81 6.63
C MET A 60 3.33 3.67 5.11
N CYS A 61 3.79 2.55 4.56
CA CYS A 61 3.53 2.17 3.17
C CYS A 61 2.98 0.74 3.13
N VAL A 62 1.74 0.59 2.68
CA VAL A 62 1.10 -0.69 2.43
C VAL A 62 1.46 -1.15 1.01
N ILE A 63 1.95 -2.38 0.91
CA ILE A 63 2.48 -2.97 -0.34
C ILE A 63 2.02 -4.43 -0.49
N PRO A 64 2.18 -5.04 -1.68
CA PRO A 64 1.91 -6.45 -1.86
C PRO A 64 2.92 -7.28 -1.07
N LYS A 65 2.46 -8.35 -0.41
CA LYS A 65 3.30 -9.21 0.42
C LYS A 65 4.51 -9.77 -0.33
N SER A 66 4.36 -10.03 -1.63
CA SER A 66 5.45 -10.52 -2.50
C SER A 66 6.62 -9.55 -2.63
N ALA A 67 6.41 -8.25 -2.44
CA ALA A 67 7.45 -7.22 -2.48
C ALA A 67 8.06 -6.90 -1.10
N GLU A 68 7.48 -7.39 -0.01
CA GLU A 68 7.91 -7.00 1.34
C GLU A 68 9.32 -7.48 1.66
N LYS A 69 9.67 -8.73 1.32
CA LYS A 69 10.97 -9.30 1.65
C LYS A 69 12.13 -8.56 0.96
N SER A 70 11.95 -8.14 -0.30
CA SER A 70 12.98 -7.39 -1.03
C SER A 70 13.15 -5.97 -0.49
N LEU A 71 12.07 -5.36 0.02
CA LEU A 71 12.07 -4.00 0.54
C LEU A 71 12.51 -3.90 2.01
N ALA A 72 12.28 -4.95 2.81
CA ALA A 72 12.70 -4.99 4.22
C ALA A 72 14.21 -4.80 4.39
N ASN A 73 15.01 -5.26 3.41
CA ASN A 73 16.47 -5.18 3.45
C ASN A 73 17.03 -3.79 3.13
N LEU A 74 16.20 -2.85 2.65
CA LEU A 74 16.65 -1.53 2.18
C LEU A 74 16.72 -0.46 3.29
N GLY A 75 16.21 -0.76 4.48
CA GLY A 75 16.33 0.12 5.65
C GLY A 75 15.71 1.50 5.46
N PHE A 76 14.38 1.59 5.40
CA PHE A 76 13.67 2.88 5.35
C PHE A 76 13.53 3.47 6.76
N GLN A 77 14.41 4.41 7.13
CA GLN A 77 14.35 5.05 8.45
C GLN A 77 13.03 5.81 8.64
N GLY A 78 12.28 5.46 9.69
CA GLY A 78 11.08 6.18 10.09
C GLY A 78 9.80 5.90 9.28
N MET A 79 9.84 4.95 8.34
CA MET A 79 8.66 4.50 7.59
C MET A 79 8.44 3.00 7.76
N LYS A 80 7.25 2.62 8.25
CA LYS A 80 6.83 1.23 8.39
C LYS A 80 6.36 0.68 7.05
N ILE A 81 6.96 -0.41 6.60
CA ILE A 81 6.47 -1.17 5.44
C ILE A 81 5.54 -2.27 5.94
N VAL A 82 4.36 -2.39 5.33
CA VAL A 82 3.40 -3.45 5.65
C VAL A 82 3.03 -4.21 4.39
N GLY A 83 3.44 -5.48 4.32
CA GLY A 83 3.04 -6.37 3.25
C GLY A 83 1.68 -7.02 3.51
N CYS A 84 0.74 -6.86 2.56
CA CYS A 84 -0.58 -7.48 2.56
C CYS A 84 -0.76 -8.42 1.36
N LYS A 85 -1.41 -9.56 1.55
CA LYS A 85 -1.68 -10.55 0.48
C LYS A 85 -2.94 -10.25 -0.32
N ASN A 86 -3.93 -9.62 0.32
CA ASN A 86 -5.24 -9.36 -0.26
C ASN A 86 -5.93 -8.16 0.41
N LEU A 87 -7.03 -7.69 -0.19
CA LEU A 87 -7.79 -6.54 0.31
C LEU A 87 -8.27 -6.70 1.76
N LYS A 88 -8.62 -7.92 2.18
CA LYS A 88 -9.03 -8.18 3.57
C LYS A 88 -7.92 -7.85 4.56
N GLU A 89 -6.67 -8.21 4.25
CA GLU A 89 -5.51 -7.83 5.06
C GLU A 89 -5.25 -6.32 5.03
N VAL A 90 -5.44 -5.65 3.89
CA VAL A 90 -5.32 -4.18 3.79
C VAL A 90 -6.34 -3.52 4.72
N ILE A 91 -7.61 -3.94 4.65
CA ILE A 91 -8.67 -3.37 5.47
C ILE A 91 -8.37 -3.56 6.96
N ASN A 92 -8.02 -4.78 7.36
CA ASN A 92 -7.64 -5.10 8.74
C ASN A 92 -6.35 -4.42 9.19
N THR A 93 -5.54 -3.88 8.28
CA THR A 93 -4.32 -3.14 8.65
C THR A 93 -4.61 -1.66 8.85
N VAL A 94 -5.44 -1.08 7.98
CA VAL A 94 -5.68 0.36 7.91
C VAL A 94 -6.84 0.79 8.81
N PHE A 95 -7.93 0.03 8.84
CA PHE A 95 -9.21 0.41 9.46
C PHE A 95 -9.48 -0.34 10.77
N LYS A 96 -8.42 -0.66 11.52
CA LYS A 96 -8.58 -1.23 12.86
C LYS A 96 -9.21 -0.19 13.80
N ALA A 97 -10.35 -0.56 14.37
CA ALA A 97 -10.90 0.08 15.57
C ALA A 97 -10.02 -0.19 16.79
#